data_AF-A0A841PFZ3-F1
#
_entry.id   AF-A0A841PFZ3-F1
#
_cell.length_a   1.000
_cell.length_b   1.000
_cell.length_c   1.000
_cell.angle_alpha   90.00
_cell.angle_beta   90.00
_cell.angle_gamma   90.00
#
_symmetry.space_group_name_H-M   'P 1'
#
loop_
_entity.id
_entity.type
_entity.pdbx_description
1 polymer ?
#
loop_
_entity_poly.entity_id
_entity_poly.type
_entity_poly.pdbx_seq_one_letter_code
_entity_poly.pdbx_strand_id
1 'polypeptide(L)'
;MMRAYVAQGRLNLALQQYERCRDALRRQLGLQPEPETRKLYDDLRARRMIPDAAFPAPGVSPSLQTRSQAAKRLDFSGQPISPPTHYVKSAGINIAYQVTGDGPIDLIYVPGWVSNLDLSWSSPRLAHVFQRLGSFCRLIRMDKRGTGLSDRNVGLPTMEERMEDVRAVLDEVGSKRTVLFGSSEGGPMCMLFAATYPERTAALVLNGAYASGRWSKDYPWARTSEQVEQDLAVVEREWGEPADMSNAAPSLMNDSFEREWFAAYLRNSASPADAIALWRWGTEIDIRDILPAIHVPTLIVQTTGDLWVKREEGRYLATHIEGARYIELAGRDHVIWGENSDRLVDEIQAFVTGALPAVPGKRLLVSVLSVEIGGPSSGAGTDLIDRHAEEIRGELLGAEGRRIRRTASGFVAVFQGPTRSIQCAIAIRQRLKQSGLDVRSAVHTGECEERGDDFTGIAIELSSRLLGHARPGEIIASRTVRDLVVGSGLMFEERGDTELAGLPGSLQLFSVGGPA
;
A
#
# COMPACT_ATOMS: atom_id res chain seq x y z
N MET A 1 -35.31 4.90 25.43
CA MET A 1 -34.18 4.85 24.46
C MET A 1 -33.95 6.15 23.69
N MET A 2 -34.94 6.72 22.96
CA MET A 2 -34.71 7.95 22.18
C MET A 2 -34.09 9.09 23.00
N ARG A 3 -34.60 9.35 24.22
CA ARG A 3 -34.04 10.36 25.14
C ARG A 3 -32.57 10.10 25.50
N ALA A 4 -32.15 8.85 25.62
CA ALA A 4 -30.76 8.48 25.92
C ALA A 4 -29.82 8.83 24.77
N TYR A 5 -30.24 8.60 23.52
CA TYR A 5 -29.46 9.01 22.35
C TYR A 5 -29.36 10.54 22.22
N VAL A 6 -30.43 11.27 22.54
CA VAL A 6 -30.41 12.73 22.54
C VAL A 6 -29.45 13.28 23.59
N ALA A 7 -29.44 12.71 24.80
CA ALA A 7 -28.52 13.12 25.87
C ALA A 7 -27.03 12.93 25.49
N GLN A 8 -26.74 12.02 24.55
CA GLN A 8 -25.40 11.76 24.03
C GLN A 8 -25.07 12.56 22.74
N GLY A 9 -25.92 13.53 22.36
CA GLY A 9 -25.76 14.32 21.13
C GLY A 9 -26.03 13.54 19.83
N ARG A 10 -26.55 12.31 19.91
CA ARG A 10 -26.74 11.40 18.76
C ARG A 10 -28.16 11.53 18.18
N LEU A 11 -28.49 12.72 17.67
CA LEU A 11 -29.83 13.05 17.16
C LEU A 11 -30.33 12.07 16.08
N ASN A 12 -29.46 11.68 15.13
CA ASN A 12 -29.84 10.77 14.05
C ASN A 12 -30.20 9.35 14.53
N LEU A 13 -29.52 8.84 15.58
CA LEU A 13 -29.85 7.54 16.16
C LEU A 13 -31.18 7.58 16.91
N ALA A 14 -31.50 8.71 17.57
CA ALA A 14 -32.80 8.89 18.21
C ALA A 14 -33.95 8.82 17.18
N LEU A 15 -33.79 9.46 16.02
CA LEU A 15 -34.78 9.43 14.93
C LEU A 15 -34.90 8.03 14.31
N GLN A 16 -33.77 7.35 14.02
CA GLN A 16 -33.79 5.98 13.48
C GLN A 16 -34.42 4.98 14.46
N GLN A 17 -34.19 5.13 15.76
CA GLN A 17 -34.79 4.27 16.78
C GLN A 17 -36.32 4.40 16.79
N TYR A 18 -36.85 5.62 16.61
CA TYR A 18 -38.29 5.83 16.49
C TYR A 18 -38.87 5.11 15.28
N GLU A 19 -38.26 5.28 14.10
CA GLU A 19 -38.71 4.66 12.84
C GLU A 19 -38.75 3.13 12.98
N ARG A 20 -37.68 2.53 13.52
CA ARG A 20 -37.60 1.09 13.76
C ARG A 20 -38.69 0.59 14.71
N CYS A 21 -38.91 1.28 15.83
CA CYS A 21 -39.95 0.90 16.79
C CYS A 21 -41.36 1.08 16.21
N ARG A 22 -41.62 2.18 15.48
CA ARG A 22 -42.90 2.41 14.78
C ARG A 22 -43.19 1.29 13.79
N ASP A 23 -42.22 0.92 12.98
CA ASP A 23 -42.40 -0.10 11.95
C ASP A 23 -42.56 -1.50 12.56
N ALA A 24 -41.93 -1.78 13.70
CA ALA A 24 -42.16 -3.01 14.46
C ALA A 24 -43.57 -3.03 15.08
N LEU A 25 -44.00 -1.97 15.77
CA LEU A 25 -45.33 -1.85 16.37
C LEU A 25 -46.45 -1.98 15.33
N ARG A 26 -46.28 -1.33 14.17
CA ARG A 26 -47.26 -1.38 13.08
C ARG A 26 -47.34 -2.76 12.45
N ARG A 27 -46.19 -3.41 12.21
CA ARG A 27 -46.15 -4.73 11.56
C ARG A 27 -46.60 -5.87 12.48
N GLN A 28 -46.19 -5.84 13.74
CA GLN A 28 -46.39 -6.96 14.65
C GLN A 28 -47.66 -6.83 15.49
N LEU A 29 -48.08 -5.61 15.82
CA LEU A 29 -49.17 -5.36 16.76
C LEU A 29 -50.28 -4.49 16.17
N GLY A 30 -50.13 -3.96 14.95
CA GLY A 30 -51.10 -3.03 14.36
C GLY A 30 -51.23 -1.70 15.12
N LEU A 31 -50.32 -1.43 16.06
CA LEU A 31 -50.34 -0.26 16.93
C LEU A 31 -49.47 0.87 16.38
N GLN A 32 -49.75 2.09 16.85
CA GLN A 32 -48.93 3.26 16.60
C GLN A 32 -48.16 3.65 17.87
N PRO A 33 -46.98 4.29 17.75
CA PRO A 33 -46.29 4.84 18.91
C PRO A 33 -47.16 5.82 19.70
N GLU A 34 -47.00 5.81 21.02
CA GLU A 34 -47.68 6.70 21.95
C GLU A 34 -47.51 8.19 21.56
N PRO A 35 -48.51 9.05 21.84
CA PRO A 35 -48.46 10.47 21.46
C PRO A 35 -47.20 11.19 21.95
N GLU A 36 -46.74 10.89 23.16
CA GLU A 36 -45.54 11.49 23.75
C GLU A 36 -44.25 11.14 22.99
N THR A 37 -44.15 9.89 22.54
CA THR A 37 -43.01 9.41 21.76
C THR A 37 -43.00 10.01 20.36
N ARG A 38 -44.19 10.20 19.77
CA ARG A 38 -44.36 10.89 18.47
C ARG A 38 -44.01 12.37 18.56
N LYS A 39 -44.48 13.05 19.61
CA LYS A 39 -44.12 14.46 19.87
C LYS A 39 -42.61 14.64 20.02
N LEU A 40 -41.95 13.74 20.77
CA LEU A 40 -40.48 13.75 20.89
C LEU A 40 -39.79 13.57 19.53
N TYR A 41 -40.30 12.69 18.67
CA TYR A 41 -39.76 12.52 17.32
C TYR A 41 -39.89 13.80 16.47
N ASP A 42 -41.07 14.42 16.47
CA ASP A 42 -41.33 15.64 15.69
C ASP A 42 -40.46 16.81 16.16
N ASP A 43 -40.30 16.98 17.48
CA ASP A 43 -39.42 18.00 18.07
C ASP A 43 -37.95 17.81 17.65
N LEU A 44 -37.46 16.55 17.67
CA LEU A 44 -36.08 16.24 17.26
C LEU A 44 -35.88 16.39 15.76
N ARG A 45 -36.90 16.09 14.95
CA ARG A 45 -36.87 16.29 13.50
C ARG A 45 -36.86 17.79 13.14
N ALA A 46 -37.60 18.62 13.86
CA ALA A 46 -37.58 20.08 13.68
C ALA A 46 -36.21 20.68 14.02
N ARG A 47 -35.54 20.19 15.08
CA ARG A 47 -34.16 20.61 15.43
C ARG A 47 -33.12 20.27 14.37
N ARG A 48 -33.36 19.25 13.54
CA ARG A 48 -32.50 18.90 12.39
C ARG A 48 -32.64 19.89 11.23
N MET A 49 -33.71 20.68 11.18
CA MET A 49 -34.10 21.51 10.02
C MET A 49 -33.74 23.00 10.15
N ILE A 50 -33.04 23.40 11.22
CA ILE A 50 -32.60 24.80 11.40
C ILE A 50 -31.12 24.92 11.02
N PRO A 51 -30.75 25.65 9.94
CA PRO A 51 -29.36 26.00 9.63
C PRO A 51 -28.89 27.22 10.45
N ASP A 52 -27.61 27.20 10.86
CA ASP A 52 -26.92 28.28 11.60
C ASP A 52 -26.99 29.68 10.93
N ALA A 53 -27.13 30.74 11.74
CA ALA A 53 -26.87 32.16 11.41
C ALA A 53 -26.31 32.87 12.67
N ALA A 54 -25.29 33.76 12.66
CA ALA A 54 -24.79 34.69 11.63
C ALA A 54 -23.31 35.15 11.86
N PHE A 55 -22.66 35.60 10.77
CA PHE A 55 -21.29 36.19 10.62
C PHE A 55 -21.30 37.76 10.66
N PRO A 56 -20.12 38.49 10.65
CA PRO A 56 -19.54 38.97 9.36
C PRO A 56 -17.98 39.12 9.24
N ALA A 57 -17.42 38.45 8.19
CA ALA A 57 -16.48 38.81 7.07
C ALA A 57 -15.41 39.97 7.10
N PRO A 58 -14.46 40.07 6.11
CA PRO A 58 -13.93 39.11 5.11
C PRO A 58 -12.36 39.07 4.93
N GLY A 59 -11.82 38.01 4.30
CA GLY A 59 -10.47 38.08 3.71
C GLY A 59 -9.93 36.78 3.10
N VAL A 60 -10.10 36.63 1.79
CA VAL A 60 -9.23 35.90 0.83
C VAL A 60 -9.08 34.37 0.99
N SER A 61 -9.64 33.62 0.02
CA SER A 61 -9.34 32.19 -0.21
C SER A 61 -7.92 32.00 -0.78
N PRO A 62 -7.28 30.86 -0.51
CA PRO A 62 -6.92 29.99 -1.63
C PRO A 62 -6.98 28.48 -1.36
N SER A 63 -7.47 27.77 -2.39
CA SER A 63 -7.02 26.48 -2.95
C SER A 63 -6.49 25.34 -2.07
N LEU A 64 -7.07 24.16 -2.32
CA LEU A 64 -6.46 22.83 -2.38
C LEU A 64 -4.92 22.81 -2.53
N GLN A 65 -4.22 22.59 -1.43
CA GLN A 65 -2.89 21.98 -1.29
C GLN A 65 -2.82 21.52 0.18
N THR A 66 -2.70 20.23 0.49
CA THR A 66 -1.37 19.64 0.70
C THR A 66 -1.46 18.11 0.75
N ARG A 67 -0.70 17.47 -0.14
CA ARG A 67 -0.15 16.13 0.09
C ARG A 67 0.91 16.22 1.19
N SER A 68 0.98 15.15 1.97
CA SER A 68 2.18 14.59 2.61
C SER A 68 3.15 15.55 3.30
N GLN A 69 2.94 15.71 4.59
CA GLN A 69 4.03 15.58 5.55
C GLN A 69 3.55 14.63 6.65
N ALA A 70 4.05 13.39 6.62
CA ALA A 70 4.08 12.55 7.80
C ALA A 70 5.10 13.14 8.80
N ALA A 71 4.77 14.30 9.37
CA ALA A 71 5.37 14.71 10.62
C ALA A 71 4.97 13.66 11.66
N LYS A 72 5.94 13.12 12.41
CA LYS A 72 5.69 12.22 13.55
C LYS A 72 4.63 12.87 14.45
N ARG A 73 3.39 12.40 14.34
CA ARG A 73 2.30 12.81 15.22
C ARG A 73 2.64 12.19 16.56
N LEU A 74 2.98 13.00 17.55
CA LEU A 74 3.26 12.56 18.92
C LEU A 74 2.00 12.78 19.74
N ASP A 75 1.65 11.83 20.62
CA ASP A 75 0.57 12.02 21.58
C ASP A 75 0.99 13.00 22.69
N PHE A 76 0.09 13.29 23.63
CA PHE A 76 0.37 14.20 24.75
C PHE A 76 1.53 13.74 25.65
N SER A 77 2.02 12.50 25.50
CA SER A 77 3.15 11.92 26.23
C SER A 77 4.45 11.86 25.42
N GLY A 78 4.44 12.32 24.15
CA GLY A 78 5.62 12.26 23.28
C GLY A 78 5.84 10.88 22.63
N GLN A 79 4.81 10.01 22.60
CA GLN A 79 4.86 8.73 21.90
C GLN A 79 4.30 8.86 20.48
N PRO A 80 4.81 8.11 19.47
CA PRO A 80 4.20 8.09 18.14
C PRO A 80 2.71 7.74 18.26
N ILE A 81 1.83 8.60 17.73
CA ILE A 81 0.39 8.37 17.66
C ILE A 81 0.20 7.10 16.85
N SER A 82 -0.34 6.06 17.52
CA SER A 82 -0.73 4.82 16.87
C SER A 82 -1.66 5.13 15.70
N PRO A 83 -1.54 4.44 14.56
CA PRO A 83 -2.40 4.67 13.41
C PRO A 83 -3.88 4.53 13.80
N PRO A 84 -4.78 5.34 13.23
CA PRO A 84 -6.19 5.24 13.54
C PRO A 84 -6.74 3.87 13.10
N THR A 85 -7.47 3.22 14.01
CA THR A 85 -8.23 2.00 13.72
C THR A 85 -9.55 2.35 13.06
N HIS A 86 -9.81 1.72 11.92
CA HIS A 86 -11.03 1.84 11.13
C HIS A 86 -11.79 0.52 11.14
N TYR A 87 -13.07 0.57 10.71
CA TYR A 87 -13.96 -0.59 10.70
C TYR A 87 -14.71 -0.66 9.38
N VAL A 88 -14.78 -1.85 8.80
CA VAL A 88 -15.64 -2.18 7.67
C VAL A 88 -16.66 -3.23 8.07
N LYS A 89 -17.86 -3.21 7.48
CA LYS A 89 -18.85 -4.27 7.67
C LYS A 89 -18.65 -5.40 6.67
N SER A 90 -18.53 -6.62 7.18
CA SER A 90 -18.52 -7.87 6.41
C SER A 90 -19.58 -8.81 7.00
N ALA A 91 -20.54 -9.29 6.20
CA ALA A 91 -21.60 -10.21 6.65
C ALA A 91 -22.31 -9.82 7.97
N GLY A 92 -22.44 -8.52 8.27
CA GLY A 92 -23.09 -8.02 9.48
C GLY A 92 -22.19 -7.83 10.70
N ILE A 93 -20.91 -8.19 10.62
CA ILE A 93 -19.90 -7.96 11.67
C ILE A 93 -18.93 -6.84 11.27
N ASN A 94 -18.34 -6.19 12.27
CA ASN A 94 -17.32 -5.15 12.07
C ASN A 94 -15.93 -5.77 12.07
N ILE A 95 -15.17 -5.51 11.01
CA ILE A 95 -13.78 -5.92 10.85
C ILE A 95 -12.88 -4.70 11.04
N ALA A 96 -12.03 -4.75 12.06
CA ALA A 96 -11.06 -3.72 12.37
C ALA A 96 -9.85 -3.80 11.43
N TYR A 97 -9.41 -2.65 10.93
CA TYR A 97 -8.22 -2.55 10.09
C TYR A 97 -7.48 -1.22 10.32
N GLN A 98 -6.19 -1.21 9.99
CA GLN A 98 -5.33 -0.04 9.97
C GLN A 98 -4.58 0.05 8.64
N VAL A 99 -4.33 1.27 8.17
CA VAL A 99 -3.51 1.52 6.97
C VAL A 99 -2.33 2.41 7.35
N THR A 100 -1.13 2.00 6.97
CA THR A 100 0.13 2.71 7.20
C THR A 100 1.03 2.65 5.97
N GLY A 101 1.90 3.64 5.80
CA GLY A 101 2.72 3.75 4.59
C GLY A 101 1.94 4.29 3.40
N ASP A 102 2.66 4.81 2.42
CA ASP A 102 2.15 5.44 1.21
C ASP A 102 2.86 4.95 -0.06
N GLY A 103 3.54 3.80 0.03
CA GLY A 103 4.22 3.16 -1.09
C GLY A 103 3.26 2.70 -2.20
N PRO A 104 3.78 2.49 -3.42
CA PRO A 104 2.96 2.21 -4.61
C PRO A 104 2.36 0.80 -4.66
N ILE A 105 2.81 -0.09 -3.77
CA ILE A 105 2.34 -1.47 -3.66
C ILE A 105 1.31 -1.53 -2.54
N ASP A 106 0.12 -2.05 -2.81
CA ASP A 106 -0.81 -2.42 -1.75
C ASP A 106 -0.42 -3.80 -1.21
N LEU A 107 -0.22 -3.90 0.10
CA LEU A 107 0.08 -5.17 0.77
C LEU A 107 -0.82 -5.30 1.99
N ILE A 108 -1.59 -6.39 2.07
CA ILE A 108 -2.35 -6.72 3.27
C ILE A 108 -1.64 -7.81 4.06
N TYR A 109 -1.39 -7.55 5.33
CA TYR A 109 -0.89 -8.54 6.28
C TYR A 109 -2.06 -9.17 7.04
N VAL A 110 -2.21 -10.48 6.86
CA VAL A 110 -3.19 -11.32 7.57
C VAL A 110 -2.45 -12.12 8.64
N PRO A 111 -2.66 -11.80 9.93
CA PRO A 111 -1.89 -12.41 11.03
C PRO A 111 -2.30 -13.87 11.28
N GLY A 112 -1.46 -14.58 12.02
CA GLY A 112 -1.74 -15.92 12.56
C GLY A 112 -2.77 -15.91 13.69
N TRP A 113 -2.85 -17.00 14.46
CA TRP A 113 -3.90 -17.32 15.45
C TRP A 113 -4.73 -16.16 16.01
N VAL A 114 -4.14 -15.30 16.84
CA VAL A 114 -4.82 -14.13 17.41
C VAL A 114 -4.02 -12.87 17.18
N SER A 115 -4.71 -11.73 17.04
CA SER A 115 -4.07 -10.44 16.85
C SER A 115 -4.79 -9.29 17.53
N ASN A 116 -4.06 -8.18 17.71
CA ASN A 116 -4.61 -6.92 18.17
C ASN A 116 -3.88 -5.75 17.51
N LEU A 117 -4.60 -4.97 16.69
CA LEU A 117 -4.02 -3.87 15.92
C LEU A 117 -3.36 -2.79 16.78
N ASP A 118 -3.99 -2.38 17.88
CA ASP A 118 -3.48 -1.30 18.73
C ASP A 118 -2.26 -1.75 19.54
N LEU A 119 -2.37 -2.90 20.22
CA LEU A 119 -1.27 -3.44 21.03
C LEU A 119 -0.08 -3.94 20.21
N SER A 120 -0.28 -4.21 18.92
CA SER A 120 0.84 -4.59 18.04
C SER A 120 1.92 -3.51 17.95
N TRP A 121 1.56 -2.23 18.16
CA TRP A 121 2.49 -1.10 18.10
C TRP A 121 3.30 -0.90 19.38
N SER A 122 2.91 -1.50 20.51
CA SER A 122 3.65 -1.34 21.75
C SER A 122 4.87 -2.27 21.87
N SER A 123 5.04 -3.25 20.97
CA SER A 123 6.32 -3.95 20.81
C SER A 123 7.20 -3.17 19.83
N PRO A 124 8.39 -2.69 20.24
CA PRO A 124 9.33 -2.03 19.32
C PRO A 124 9.74 -2.93 18.15
N ARG A 125 9.86 -4.25 18.37
CA ARG A 125 10.25 -5.20 17.33
C ARG A 125 9.17 -5.38 16.28
N LEU A 126 7.92 -5.55 16.71
CA LEU A 126 6.81 -5.70 15.78
C LEU A 126 6.48 -4.38 15.06
N ALA A 127 6.53 -3.25 15.79
CA ALA A 127 6.40 -1.93 15.20
C ALA A 127 7.47 -1.66 14.13
N HIS A 128 8.73 -2.09 14.37
CA HIS A 128 9.82 -2.00 13.40
C HIS A 128 9.50 -2.76 12.11
N VAL A 129 9.00 -3.99 12.21
CA VAL A 129 8.57 -4.77 11.02
C VAL A 129 7.52 -4.01 10.21
N PHE A 130 6.49 -3.47 10.87
CA PHE A 130 5.45 -2.70 10.17
C PHE A 130 5.98 -1.42 9.54
N GLN A 131 6.88 -0.70 10.22
CA GLN A 131 7.52 0.50 9.67
C GLN A 131 8.38 0.16 8.45
N ARG A 132 9.13 -0.96 8.49
CA ARG A 132 9.93 -1.41 7.36
C ARG A 132 9.05 -1.82 6.17
N LEU A 133 8.01 -2.60 6.38
CA LEU A 133 7.03 -2.92 5.34
C LEU A 133 6.41 -1.64 4.76
N GLY A 134 5.93 -0.74 5.63
CA GLY A 134 5.32 0.53 5.24
C GLY A 134 6.26 1.52 4.53
N SER A 135 7.57 1.26 4.51
CA SER A 135 8.55 2.11 3.79
C SER A 135 8.51 1.93 2.27
N PHE A 136 7.96 0.81 1.78
CA PHE A 136 7.88 0.52 0.33
C PHE A 136 6.48 0.12 -0.13
N CYS A 137 5.52 -0.08 0.78
CA CYS A 137 4.14 -0.41 0.45
C CYS A 137 3.15 0.45 1.26
N ARG A 138 1.92 0.56 0.75
CA ARG A 138 0.75 0.88 1.57
C ARG A 138 0.34 -0.39 2.30
N LEU A 139 0.77 -0.49 3.55
CA LEU A 139 0.55 -1.63 4.43
C LEU A 139 -0.86 -1.56 5.04
N ILE A 140 -1.68 -2.53 4.69
CA ILE A 140 -3.01 -2.77 5.25
C ILE A 140 -2.87 -3.89 6.29
N ARG A 141 -3.37 -3.67 7.50
CA ARG A 141 -3.39 -4.68 8.58
C ARG A 141 -4.81 -4.83 9.09
N MET A 142 -5.19 -6.03 9.50
CA MET A 142 -6.52 -6.30 10.03
C MET A 142 -6.45 -7.24 11.24
N ASP A 143 -7.45 -7.12 12.11
CA ASP A 143 -7.77 -8.18 13.05
C ASP A 143 -8.85 -9.08 12.43
N LYS A 144 -8.62 -10.40 12.43
CA LYS A 144 -9.60 -11.34 11.88
C LYS A 144 -10.88 -11.32 12.72
N ARG A 145 -12.03 -11.66 12.12
CA ARG A 145 -13.26 -11.87 12.87
C ARG A 145 -13.04 -12.81 14.07
N GLY A 146 -13.60 -12.46 15.22
CA GLY A 146 -13.37 -13.21 16.46
C GLY A 146 -12.09 -12.84 17.23
N THR A 147 -11.25 -11.93 16.71
CA THR A 147 -9.98 -11.54 17.34
C THR A 147 -9.82 -10.03 17.46
N GLY A 148 -9.03 -9.60 18.45
CA GLY A 148 -8.56 -8.23 18.56
C GLY A 148 -9.68 -7.21 18.68
N LEU A 149 -9.61 -6.19 17.84
CA LEU A 149 -10.57 -5.09 17.80
C LEU A 149 -11.79 -5.38 16.90
N SER A 150 -11.77 -6.44 16.08
CA SER A 150 -12.94 -6.87 15.31
C SER A 150 -14.04 -7.42 16.23
N ASP A 151 -15.26 -7.51 15.73
CA ASP A 151 -16.36 -8.12 16.50
C ASP A 151 -15.97 -9.55 16.93
N ARG A 152 -16.24 -9.83 18.22
CA ARG A 152 -15.91 -11.09 18.91
C ARG A 152 -17.15 -11.94 19.15
N ASN A 153 -16.98 -13.20 19.55
CA ASN A 153 -18.06 -14.17 19.79
C ASN A 153 -18.93 -14.44 18.55
N VAL A 154 -18.30 -14.53 17.38
CA VAL A 154 -18.97 -14.70 16.07
C VAL A 154 -19.18 -16.17 15.67
N GLY A 155 -18.97 -17.11 16.62
CA GLY A 155 -18.99 -18.55 16.34
C GLY A 155 -17.74 -19.04 15.59
N LEU A 156 -17.82 -20.23 14.99
CA LEU A 156 -16.78 -20.79 14.15
C LEU A 156 -17.07 -20.41 12.68
N PRO A 157 -16.40 -19.38 12.14
CA PRO A 157 -16.67 -18.97 10.77
C PRO A 157 -16.14 -19.99 9.78
N THR A 158 -16.74 -20.06 8.60
CA THR A 158 -16.16 -20.78 7.47
C THR A 158 -14.90 -20.06 6.97
N MET A 159 -14.03 -20.78 6.25
CA MET A 159 -12.87 -20.16 5.62
C MET A 159 -13.27 -19.10 4.58
N GLU A 160 -14.35 -19.35 3.84
CA GLU A 160 -14.91 -18.41 2.86
C GLU A 160 -15.35 -17.11 3.54
N GLU A 161 -16.09 -17.18 4.64
CA GLU A 161 -16.49 -15.98 5.40
C GLU A 161 -15.29 -15.15 5.87
N ARG A 162 -14.21 -15.81 6.28
CA ARG A 162 -12.97 -15.12 6.68
C ARG A 162 -12.23 -14.52 5.50
N MET A 163 -12.19 -15.21 4.36
CA MET A 163 -11.66 -14.67 3.10
C MET A 163 -12.47 -13.44 2.64
N GLU A 164 -13.79 -13.47 2.80
CA GLU A 164 -14.66 -12.34 2.47
C GLU A 164 -14.43 -11.11 3.37
N ASP A 165 -13.94 -11.29 4.60
CA ASP A 165 -13.49 -10.16 5.44
C ASP A 165 -12.27 -9.46 4.83
N VAL A 166 -11.30 -10.24 4.34
CA VAL A 166 -10.14 -9.69 3.62
C VAL A 166 -10.64 -8.89 2.42
N ARG A 167 -11.56 -9.46 1.63
CA ARG A 167 -12.15 -8.75 0.47
C ARG A 167 -12.85 -7.45 0.89
N ALA A 168 -13.64 -7.47 1.95
CA ALA A 168 -14.34 -6.29 2.47
C ALA A 168 -13.35 -5.17 2.88
N VAL A 169 -12.27 -5.52 3.57
CA VAL A 169 -11.21 -4.56 3.93
C VAL A 169 -10.54 -3.99 2.68
N LEU A 170 -10.19 -4.84 1.70
CA LEU A 170 -9.57 -4.41 0.46
C LEU A 170 -10.46 -3.49 -0.37
N ASP A 171 -11.77 -3.78 -0.42
CA ASP A 171 -12.75 -2.96 -1.11
C ASP A 171 -12.92 -1.58 -0.43
N GLU A 172 -12.96 -1.53 0.91
CA GLU A 172 -13.06 -0.28 1.69
C GLU A 172 -11.85 0.63 1.49
N VAL A 173 -10.63 0.08 1.47
CA VAL A 173 -9.40 0.88 1.24
C VAL A 173 -9.13 1.17 -0.25
N GLY A 174 -10.03 0.72 -1.13
CA GLY A 174 -9.97 0.93 -2.57
C GLY A 174 -8.86 0.13 -3.27
N SER A 175 -8.34 -0.93 -2.66
CA SER A 175 -7.29 -1.76 -3.26
C SER A 175 -7.84 -2.67 -4.35
N LYS A 176 -7.38 -2.45 -5.59
CA LYS A 176 -7.86 -3.22 -6.76
C LYS A 176 -7.09 -4.50 -6.97
N ARG A 177 -5.79 -4.49 -6.69
CA ARG A 177 -4.90 -5.64 -6.83
C ARG A 177 -3.84 -5.59 -5.75
N THR A 178 -3.81 -6.58 -4.85
CA THR A 178 -3.07 -6.51 -3.58
C THR A 178 -2.07 -7.65 -3.45
N VAL A 179 -0.92 -7.39 -2.81
CA VAL A 179 -0.05 -8.46 -2.30
C VAL A 179 -0.64 -9.01 -1.00
N LEU A 180 -0.97 -10.30 -0.98
CA LEU A 180 -1.46 -10.98 0.21
C LEU A 180 -0.27 -11.50 1.01
N PHE A 181 -0.09 -11.03 2.24
CA PHE A 181 0.93 -11.54 3.14
C PHE A 181 0.26 -12.29 4.30
N GLY A 182 0.18 -13.62 4.19
CA GLY A 182 -0.38 -14.50 5.23
C GLY A 182 0.70 -15.12 6.09
N SER A 183 0.57 -15.01 7.42
CA SER A 183 1.45 -15.73 8.35
C SER A 183 0.69 -16.80 9.12
N SER A 184 1.28 -17.98 9.28
CA SER A 184 0.68 -19.07 10.07
C SER A 184 -0.75 -19.39 9.58
N GLU A 185 -1.73 -19.39 10.48
CA GLU A 185 -3.16 -19.53 10.20
C GLU A 185 -3.71 -18.49 9.18
N GLY A 186 -3.08 -17.33 9.03
CA GLY A 186 -3.43 -16.37 7.98
C GLY A 186 -3.08 -16.85 6.57
N GLY A 187 -2.17 -17.82 6.44
CA GLY A 187 -1.73 -18.41 5.18
C GLY A 187 -2.85 -19.10 4.40
N PRO A 188 -3.55 -20.11 4.97
CA PRO A 188 -4.68 -20.76 4.31
C PRO A 188 -5.74 -19.82 3.74
N MET A 189 -6.04 -18.74 4.48
CA MET A 189 -7.00 -17.73 4.05
C MET A 189 -6.49 -16.94 2.83
N CYS A 190 -5.23 -16.50 2.86
CA CYS A 190 -4.60 -15.83 1.72
C CYS A 190 -4.47 -16.75 0.50
N MET A 191 -4.21 -18.05 0.71
CA MET A 191 -4.16 -19.06 -0.34
C MET A 191 -5.53 -19.23 -1.01
N LEU A 192 -6.60 -19.36 -0.21
CA LEU A 192 -7.97 -19.41 -0.74
C LEU A 192 -8.32 -18.14 -1.52
N PHE A 193 -7.98 -16.96 -0.99
CA PHE A 193 -8.20 -15.70 -1.70
C PHE A 193 -7.46 -15.67 -3.04
N ALA A 194 -6.19 -16.06 -3.06
CA ALA A 194 -5.37 -16.05 -4.28
C ALA A 194 -5.89 -17.00 -5.36
N ALA A 195 -6.41 -18.16 -4.96
CA ALA A 195 -7.04 -19.12 -5.87
C ALA A 195 -8.41 -18.63 -6.38
N THR A 196 -9.19 -17.96 -5.53
CA THR A 196 -10.56 -17.51 -5.85
C THR A 196 -10.57 -16.22 -6.66
N TYR A 197 -9.67 -15.28 -6.34
CA TYR A 197 -9.60 -13.94 -6.93
C TYR A 197 -8.18 -13.62 -7.47
N PRO A 198 -7.67 -14.39 -8.44
CA PRO A 198 -6.32 -14.16 -9.00
C PRO A 198 -6.19 -12.76 -9.65
N GLU A 199 -7.27 -12.20 -10.18
CA GLU A 199 -7.31 -10.85 -10.76
C GLU A 199 -7.20 -9.73 -9.71
N ARG A 200 -7.63 -10.02 -8.47
CA ARG A 200 -7.49 -9.12 -7.31
C ARG A 200 -6.18 -9.35 -6.55
N THR A 201 -5.39 -10.36 -6.94
CA THR A 201 -4.16 -10.74 -6.26
C THR A 201 -2.93 -10.38 -7.11
N ALA A 202 -2.07 -9.55 -6.55
CA ALA A 202 -0.85 -9.09 -7.21
C ALA A 202 0.26 -10.16 -7.07
N ALA A 203 0.43 -10.65 -5.84
CA ALA A 203 1.32 -11.74 -5.48
C ALA A 203 0.89 -12.31 -4.12
N LEU A 204 1.38 -13.49 -3.77
CA LEU A 204 1.15 -14.17 -2.50
C LEU A 204 2.48 -14.32 -1.73
N VAL A 205 2.50 -13.93 -0.47
CA VAL A 205 3.62 -14.11 0.46
C VAL A 205 3.12 -14.94 1.65
N LEU A 206 3.82 -16.03 1.93
CA LEU A 206 3.51 -16.95 3.02
C LEU A 206 4.71 -17.04 3.97
N ASN A 207 4.50 -16.76 5.27
CA ASN A 207 5.53 -16.93 6.29
C ASN A 207 5.08 -17.92 7.37
N GLY A 208 5.79 -19.05 7.49
CA GLY A 208 5.46 -20.10 8.45
C GLY A 208 3.99 -20.56 8.31
N ALA A 209 3.52 -20.77 7.09
CA ALA A 209 2.14 -21.15 6.78
C ALA A 209 2.03 -22.65 6.45
N TYR A 210 0.83 -23.20 6.57
CA TYR A 210 0.54 -24.61 6.37
C TYR A 210 -0.64 -24.83 5.40
N ALA A 211 -0.74 -26.05 4.86
CA ALA A 211 -1.85 -26.44 3.98
C ALA A 211 -2.96 -27.19 4.72
N SER A 212 -2.59 -27.91 5.78
CA SER A 212 -3.52 -28.64 6.65
C SER A 212 -3.11 -28.48 8.10
N GLY A 213 -4.08 -28.18 8.96
CA GLY A 213 -3.88 -28.06 10.41
C GLY A 213 -3.92 -29.40 11.16
N ARG A 214 -4.23 -30.50 10.47
CA ARG A 214 -4.36 -31.83 11.06
C ARG A 214 -3.41 -32.84 10.43
N TRP A 215 -2.83 -33.67 11.29
CA TRP A 215 -2.06 -34.83 10.86
C TRP A 215 -2.89 -35.78 9.97
N SER A 216 -2.28 -36.19 8.87
CA SER A 216 -2.77 -37.32 8.05
C SER A 216 -1.57 -38.11 7.52
N LYS A 217 -1.81 -39.30 6.97
CA LYS A 217 -0.74 -40.15 6.42
C LYS A 217 0.07 -39.45 5.33
N ASP A 218 -0.60 -38.62 4.53
CA ASP A 218 -0.08 -37.82 3.43
C ASP A 218 0.30 -36.38 3.83
N TYR A 219 0.08 -36.01 5.10
CA TYR A 219 0.53 -34.75 5.69
C TYR A 219 1.00 -34.97 7.14
N PRO A 220 2.13 -35.68 7.35
CA PRO A 220 2.52 -36.20 8.67
C PRO A 220 3.20 -35.18 9.58
N TRP A 221 3.33 -33.92 9.15
CA TRP A 221 4.07 -32.89 9.86
C TRP A 221 3.20 -32.09 10.83
N ALA A 222 1.92 -31.94 10.50
CA ALA A 222 0.91 -31.33 11.36
C ALA A 222 0.73 -32.11 12.67
N ARG A 223 0.08 -31.46 13.63
CA ARG A 223 -0.18 -32.02 14.97
C ARG A 223 -1.22 -33.13 14.90
N THR A 224 -1.02 -34.18 15.70
CA THR A 224 -2.04 -35.21 15.93
C THR A 224 -3.15 -34.67 16.83
N SER A 225 -4.34 -35.27 16.81
CA SER A 225 -5.43 -34.87 17.71
C SER A 225 -5.02 -34.90 19.19
N GLU A 226 -4.22 -35.88 19.60
CA GLU A 226 -3.71 -35.96 20.98
C GLU A 226 -2.78 -34.79 21.32
N GLN A 227 -1.86 -34.44 20.42
CA GLN A 227 -0.97 -33.29 20.60
C GLN A 227 -1.77 -31.98 20.66
N VAL A 228 -2.79 -31.82 19.82
CA VAL A 228 -3.68 -30.66 19.86
C VAL A 228 -4.38 -30.55 21.22
N GLU A 229 -4.97 -31.63 21.73
CA GLU A 229 -5.63 -31.59 23.05
C GLU A 229 -4.64 -31.28 24.19
N GLN A 230 -3.39 -31.73 24.10
CA GLN A 230 -2.33 -31.36 25.05
C GLN A 230 -2.00 -29.86 24.97
N ASP A 231 -1.83 -29.32 23.77
CA ASP A 231 -1.55 -27.90 23.53
C ASP A 231 -2.73 -27.03 24.04
N LEU A 232 -3.98 -27.43 23.77
CA LEU A 232 -5.18 -26.75 24.25
C LEU A 232 -5.31 -26.78 25.78
N ALA A 233 -4.95 -27.88 26.44
CA ALA A 233 -4.97 -27.98 27.89
C ALA A 233 -3.91 -27.06 28.55
N VAL A 234 -2.79 -26.79 27.87
CA VAL A 234 -1.81 -25.78 28.32
C VAL A 234 -2.42 -24.39 28.20
N VAL A 235 -3.03 -24.06 27.06
CA VAL A 235 -3.74 -22.79 26.86
C VAL A 235 -4.78 -22.57 27.96
N GLU A 236 -5.63 -23.56 28.24
CA GLU A 236 -6.67 -23.44 29.28
C GLU A 236 -6.10 -23.15 30.67
N ARG A 237 -4.98 -23.77 31.04
CA ARG A 237 -4.36 -23.61 32.36
C ARG A 237 -3.56 -22.32 32.50
N GLU A 238 -2.86 -21.90 31.44
CA GLU A 238 -1.82 -20.87 31.50
C GLU A 238 -2.24 -19.56 30.80
N TRP A 239 -3.44 -19.49 30.20
CA TRP A 239 -3.89 -18.28 29.51
C TRP A 239 -3.93 -17.09 30.46
N GLY A 240 -2.99 -16.17 30.23
CA GLY A 240 -2.90 -14.93 30.95
C GLY A 240 -1.77 -14.85 31.97
N GLU A 241 -1.01 -15.92 32.16
CA GLU A 241 0.33 -15.84 32.74
C GLU A 241 1.32 -15.20 31.75
N PRO A 242 2.54 -14.79 32.16
CA PRO A 242 3.59 -14.36 31.23
C PRO A 242 3.77 -15.41 30.13
N ALA A 243 3.71 -14.98 28.87
CA ALA A 243 3.64 -15.91 27.75
C ALA A 243 4.93 -16.73 27.69
N ASP A 244 4.78 -18.07 27.66
CA ASP A 244 5.89 -18.94 27.33
C ASP A 244 6.20 -18.82 25.84
N MET A 245 7.21 -18.01 25.54
CA MET A 245 7.70 -17.81 24.18
C MET A 245 8.57 -18.96 23.68
N SER A 246 8.88 -19.96 24.50
CA SER A 246 9.79 -21.05 24.16
C SER A 246 9.39 -21.83 22.90
N ASN A 247 8.09 -21.80 22.54
CA ASN A 247 7.57 -22.46 21.34
C ASN A 247 7.34 -21.50 20.16
N ALA A 248 7.11 -20.20 20.40
CA ALA A 248 6.75 -19.23 19.37
C ALA A 248 7.93 -18.34 18.93
N ALA A 249 8.74 -17.91 19.89
CA ALA A 249 9.90 -17.04 19.68
C ALA A 249 11.01 -17.36 20.69
N PRO A 250 11.67 -18.53 20.58
CA PRO A 250 12.73 -18.94 21.50
C PRO A 250 13.84 -17.91 21.68
N SER A 251 14.13 -17.09 20.66
CA SER A 251 15.16 -16.04 20.77
C SER A 251 14.79 -14.93 21.76
N LEU A 252 13.49 -14.74 22.04
CA LEU A 252 12.94 -13.69 22.88
C LEU A 252 12.59 -14.17 24.29
N MET A 253 12.80 -15.45 24.61
CA MET A 253 12.38 -16.04 25.89
C MET A 253 13.03 -15.42 27.14
N ASN A 254 14.18 -14.75 26.98
CA ASN A 254 14.90 -14.11 28.08
C ASN A 254 14.62 -12.60 28.18
N ASP A 255 13.79 -12.06 27.28
CA ASP A 255 13.37 -10.66 27.28
C ASP A 255 12.08 -10.52 28.09
N SER A 256 12.19 -9.96 29.30
CA SER A 256 11.04 -9.80 30.20
C SER A 256 9.98 -8.86 29.63
N PHE A 257 10.40 -7.82 28.90
CA PHE A 257 9.46 -6.87 28.30
C PHE A 257 8.64 -7.56 27.20
N GLU A 258 9.30 -8.29 26.29
CA GLU A 258 8.59 -8.99 25.21
C GLU A 258 7.63 -10.06 25.77
N ARG A 259 8.03 -10.79 26.82
CA ARG A 259 7.16 -11.77 27.48
C ARG A 259 5.91 -11.14 28.08
N GLU A 260 6.07 -10.06 28.83
CA GLU A 260 4.94 -9.34 29.45
C GLU A 260 4.02 -8.71 28.40
N TRP A 261 4.61 -8.06 27.40
CA TRP A 261 3.89 -7.47 26.28
C TRP A 261 3.10 -8.53 25.52
N PHE A 262 3.72 -9.65 25.13
CA PHE A 262 3.04 -10.67 24.34
C PHE A 262 1.92 -11.34 25.13
N ALA A 263 2.12 -11.55 26.44
CA ALA A 263 1.05 -12.03 27.32
C ALA A 263 -0.15 -11.05 27.32
N ALA A 264 0.12 -9.74 27.42
CA ALA A 264 -0.92 -8.72 27.34
C ALA A 264 -1.58 -8.68 25.96
N TYR A 265 -0.79 -8.79 24.90
CA TYR A 265 -1.26 -8.88 23.51
C TYR A 265 -2.24 -10.05 23.36
N LEU A 266 -1.87 -11.27 23.78
CA LEU A 266 -2.73 -12.46 23.71
C LEU A 266 -4.04 -12.27 24.48
N ARG A 267 -3.97 -11.89 25.76
CA ARG A 267 -5.18 -11.69 26.61
C ARG A 267 -6.15 -10.65 26.07
N ASN A 268 -5.64 -9.60 25.44
CA ASN A 268 -6.46 -8.55 24.82
C ASN A 268 -6.88 -8.88 23.38
N SER A 269 -6.27 -9.90 22.76
CA SER A 269 -6.65 -10.38 21.43
C SER A 269 -7.79 -11.42 21.48
N ALA A 270 -7.83 -12.26 22.51
CA ALA A 270 -8.84 -13.30 22.67
C ALA A 270 -9.05 -13.66 24.15
N SER A 271 -10.28 -14.09 24.48
CA SER A 271 -10.57 -14.71 25.77
C SER A 271 -10.04 -16.15 25.74
N PRO A 272 -9.83 -16.81 26.89
CA PRO A 272 -9.36 -18.20 26.90
C PRO A 272 -10.24 -19.13 26.05
N ALA A 273 -11.57 -18.99 26.16
CA ALA A 273 -12.52 -19.79 25.39
C ALA A 273 -12.45 -19.51 23.88
N ASP A 274 -12.35 -18.23 23.49
CA ASP A 274 -12.18 -17.83 22.09
C ASP A 274 -10.86 -18.40 21.54
N ALA A 275 -9.76 -18.27 22.29
CA ALA A 275 -8.44 -18.74 21.90
C ALA A 275 -8.46 -20.25 21.61
N ILE A 276 -8.99 -21.05 22.55
CA ILE A 276 -9.13 -22.51 22.40
C ILE A 276 -10.00 -22.85 21.18
N ALA A 277 -11.14 -22.18 21.02
CA ALA A 277 -12.04 -22.42 19.90
C ALA A 277 -11.37 -22.10 18.55
N LEU A 278 -10.64 -20.98 18.47
CA LEU A 278 -9.91 -20.56 17.28
C LEU A 278 -8.75 -21.51 16.94
N TRP A 279 -8.01 -21.99 17.95
CA TRP A 279 -6.93 -22.96 17.73
C TRP A 279 -7.49 -24.28 17.21
N ARG A 280 -8.54 -24.81 17.87
CA ARG A 280 -9.22 -26.04 17.44
C ARG A 280 -9.74 -25.89 16.01
N TRP A 281 -10.36 -24.76 15.69
CA TRP A 281 -10.80 -24.46 14.32
C TRP A 281 -9.66 -24.44 13.31
N GLY A 282 -8.52 -23.83 13.65
CA GLY A 282 -7.33 -23.84 12.80
C GLY A 282 -6.85 -25.25 12.45
N THR A 283 -7.01 -26.21 13.37
CA THR A 283 -6.65 -27.61 13.13
C THR A 283 -7.62 -28.35 12.19
N GLU A 284 -8.83 -27.82 11.97
CA GLU A 284 -9.77 -28.41 11.00
C GLU A 284 -9.54 -27.90 9.56
N ILE A 285 -8.66 -26.92 9.37
CA ILE A 285 -8.35 -26.37 8.04
C ILE A 285 -7.62 -27.44 7.23
N ASP A 286 -8.14 -27.72 6.04
CA ASP A 286 -7.43 -28.46 4.99
C ASP A 286 -7.73 -27.81 3.63
N ILE A 287 -6.70 -27.24 3.01
CA ILE A 287 -6.78 -26.55 1.72
C ILE A 287 -5.83 -27.15 0.68
N ARG A 288 -5.35 -28.38 0.91
CA ARG A 288 -4.36 -29.02 0.03
C ARG A 288 -4.83 -29.12 -1.41
N ASP A 289 -6.13 -29.39 -1.61
CA ASP A 289 -6.73 -29.58 -2.94
C ASP A 289 -6.79 -28.30 -3.78
N ILE A 290 -6.73 -27.11 -3.18
CA ILE A 290 -6.79 -25.83 -3.92
C ILE A 290 -5.40 -25.28 -4.30
N LEU A 291 -4.32 -25.81 -3.73
CA LEU A 291 -2.97 -25.30 -3.98
C LEU A 291 -2.60 -25.25 -5.48
N PRO A 292 -2.95 -26.26 -6.31
CA PRO A 292 -2.67 -26.21 -7.75
C PRO A 292 -3.40 -25.12 -8.51
N ALA A 293 -4.48 -24.54 -7.96
CA ALA A 293 -5.24 -23.45 -8.59
C ALA A 293 -4.60 -22.07 -8.34
N ILE A 294 -3.56 -21.99 -7.51
CA ILE A 294 -2.85 -20.73 -7.22
C ILE A 294 -1.83 -20.48 -8.34
N HIS A 295 -2.15 -19.53 -9.23
CA HIS A 295 -1.30 -19.17 -10.38
C HIS A 295 -0.61 -17.80 -10.24
N VAL A 296 -0.79 -17.12 -9.11
CA VAL A 296 -0.13 -15.82 -8.87
C VAL A 296 1.32 -16.02 -8.42
N PRO A 297 2.23 -15.05 -8.66
CA PRO A 297 3.58 -15.11 -8.13
C PRO A 297 3.55 -15.35 -6.62
N THR A 298 4.24 -16.40 -6.16
CA THR A 298 4.19 -16.82 -4.75
C THR A 298 5.59 -16.89 -4.14
N LEU A 299 5.76 -16.28 -2.97
CA LEU A 299 6.94 -16.41 -2.12
C LEU A 299 6.55 -17.15 -0.83
N ILE A 300 7.31 -18.18 -0.49
CA ILE A 300 7.18 -18.94 0.75
C ILE A 300 8.48 -18.76 1.53
N VAL A 301 8.38 -18.18 2.72
CA VAL A 301 9.48 -17.99 3.66
C VAL A 301 9.23 -18.87 4.87
N GLN A 302 10.25 -19.66 5.24
CA GLN A 302 10.12 -20.65 6.29
C GLN A 302 11.33 -20.61 7.22
N THR A 303 11.11 -20.52 8.53
CA THR A 303 12.18 -20.67 9.52
C THR A 303 12.49 -22.15 9.73
N THR A 304 13.78 -22.51 9.73
CA THR A 304 14.21 -23.93 9.75
C THR A 304 13.92 -24.67 11.06
N GLY A 305 13.96 -23.96 12.18
CA GLY A 305 13.71 -24.46 13.54
C GLY A 305 12.33 -24.09 14.11
N ASP A 306 11.38 -23.69 13.25
CA ASP A 306 10.00 -23.40 13.66
C ASP A 306 9.32 -24.65 14.26
N LEU A 307 8.77 -24.48 15.48
CA LEU A 307 8.13 -25.56 16.26
C LEU A 307 6.61 -25.62 16.08
N TRP A 308 6.02 -24.57 15.50
CA TRP A 308 4.58 -24.46 15.26
C TRP A 308 4.23 -24.95 13.86
N VAL A 309 4.99 -24.49 12.86
CA VAL A 309 4.82 -24.90 11.46
C VAL A 309 6.16 -25.40 10.96
N LYS A 310 6.28 -26.71 10.79
CA LYS A 310 7.55 -27.34 10.45
C LYS A 310 7.96 -26.95 9.02
N ARG A 311 9.27 -26.90 8.76
CA ARG A 311 9.78 -26.55 7.43
C ARG A 311 9.24 -27.43 6.30
N GLU A 312 8.95 -28.69 6.60
CA GLU A 312 8.37 -29.63 5.65
C GLU A 312 6.98 -29.19 5.16
N GLU A 313 6.22 -28.46 5.97
CA GLU A 313 4.92 -27.88 5.58
C GLU A 313 5.11 -26.78 4.52
N GLY A 314 6.12 -25.92 4.69
CA GLY A 314 6.51 -24.92 3.69
C GLY A 314 7.03 -25.55 2.39
N ARG A 315 7.82 -26.63 2.48
CA ARG A 315 8.25 -27.40 1.29
C ARG A 315 7.09 -28.06 0.56
N TYR A 316 6.10 -28.56 1.31
CA TYR A 316 4.89 -29.11 0.72
C TYR A 316 4.15 -28.04 -0.09
N LEU A 317 3.95 -26.84 0.48
CA LEU A 317 3.34 -25.71 -0.25
C LEU A 317 4.12 -25.39 -1.53
N ALA A 318 5.46 -25.31 -1.46
CA ALA A 318 6.30 -25.02 -2.61
C ALA A 318 6.23 -26.09 -3.72
N THR A 319 5.95 -27.34 -3.35
CA THR A 319 5.81 -28.45 -4.31
C THR A 319 4.43 -28.44 -4.98
N HIS A 320 3.40 -27.88 -4.34
CA HIS A 320 2.01 -27.94 -4.81
C HIS A 320 1.49 -26.60 -5.36
N ILE A 321 2.22 -25.50 -5.17
CA ILE A 321 1.95 -24.20 -5.80
C ILE A 321 2.93 -23.99 -6.95
N GLU A 322 2.43 -23.93 -8.18
CA GLU A 322 3.25 -23.80 -9.37
C GLU A 322 4.03 -22.47 -9.37
N GLY A 323 5.33 -22.52 -9.63
CA GLY A 323 6.19 -21.34 -9.70
C GLY A 323 6.48 -20.67 -8.35
N ALA A 324 6.14 -21.28 -7.22
CA ALA A 324 6.44 -20.75 -5.91
C ALA A 324 7.96 -20.68 -5.66
N ARG A 325 8.43 -19.51 -5.20
CA ARG A 325 9.80 -19.33 -4.71
C ARG A 325 9.82 -19.71 -3.23
N TYR A 326 10.63 -20.70 -2.87
CA TYR A 326 10.79 -21.15 -1.49
C TYR A 326 12.14 -20.69 -0.90
N ILE A 327 12.12 -20.14 0.31
CA ILE A 327 13.29 -19.66 1.03
C ILE A 327 13.25 -20.19 2.46
N GLU A 328 14.36 -20.77 2.91
CA GLU A 328 14.58 -21.14 4.30
C GLU A 328 15.47 -20.10 5.00
N LEU A 329 15.01 -19.62 6.16
CA LEU A 329 15.79 -18.75 7.04
C LEU A 329 16.30 -19.58 8.23
N ALA A 330 17.60 -19.50 8.48
CA ALA A 330 18.19 -20.14 9.65
C ALA A 330 17.71 -19.44 10.91
N GLY A 331 17.02 -20.15 11.79
CA GLY A 331 16.49 -19.59 13.03
C GLY A 331 15.50 -20.53 13.70
N ARG A 332 14.86 -20.05 14.76
CA ARG A 332 13.91 -20.82 15.58
C ARG A 332 12.60 -20.09 15.86
N ASP A 333 12.51 -18.81 15.54
CA ASP A 333 11.30 -18.02 15.80
C ASP A 333 10.27 -18.20 14.67
N HIS A 334 9.02 -18.42 15.08
CA HIS A 334 7.84 -18.48 14.20
C HIS A 334 7.31 -17.08 13.85
N VAL A 335 7.46 -16.14 14.79
CA VAL A 335 6.90 -14.79 14.70
C VAL A 335 7.65 -13.89 13.72
N ILE A 336 6.95 -12.97 13.04
CA ILE A 336 7.55 -12.06 12.03
C ILE A 336 8.53 -11.03 12.63
N TRP A 337 8.53 -10.85 13.95
CA TRP A 337 9.36 -9.89 14.68
C TRP A 337 10.51 -10.54 15.47
N GLY A 338 10.79 -11.82 15.18
CA GLY A 338 11.89 -12.59 15.77
C GLY A 338 13.26 -12.24 15.19
N GLU A 339 14.24 -13.12 15.40
CA GLU A 339 15.66 -12.91 15.05
C GLU A 339 15.93 -12.60 13.56
N ASN A 340 15.04 -13.02 12.66
CA ASN A 340 15.16 -12.82 11.21
C ASN A 340 14.21 -11.76 10.64
N SER A 341 13.62 -10.91 11.48
CA SER A 341 12.60 -9.95 11.05
C SER A 341 13.06 -9.07 9.89
N ASP A 342 14.31 -8.60 9.93
CA ASP A 342 14.86 -7.77 8.87
C ASP A 342 15.06 -8.52 7.56
N ARG A 343 15.54 -9.77 7.64
CA ARG A 343 15.75 -10.61 6.47
C ARG A 343 14.43 -11.01 5.82
N LEU A 344 13.41 -11.30 6.62
CA LEU A 344 12.05 -11.55 6.14
C LEU A 344 11.54 -10.36 5.32
N VAL A 345 11.65 -9.14 5.85
CA VAL A 345 11.21 -7.94 5.13
C VAL A 345 12.04 -7.70 3.87
N ASP A 346 13.35 -7.94 3.90
CA ASP A 346 14.22 -7.82 2.71
C ASP A 346 13.77 -8.76 1.58
N GLU A 347 13.49 -10.03 1.89
CA GLU A 347 13.04 -11.01 0.90
C GLU A 347 11.65 -10.66 0.37
N ILE A 348 10.74 -10.18 1.23
CA ILE A 348 9.42 -9.67 0.82
C ILE A 348 9.61 -8.49 -0.13
N GLN A 349 10.40 -7.49 0.24
CA GLN A 349 10.64 -6.30 -0.57
C GLN A 349 11.23 -6.68 -1.93
N ALA A 350 12.29 -7.49 -1.95
CA ALA A 350 12.92 -7.94 -3.19
C ALA A 350 11.94 -8.72 -4.08
N PHE A 351 11.12 -9.58 -3.48
CA PHE A 351 10.11 -10.32 -4.21
C PHE A 351 9.00 -9.42 -4.76
N VAL A 352 8.37 -8.57 -3.96
CA VAL A 352 7.24 -7.77 -4.46
C VAL A 352 7.68 -6.69 -5.45
N THR A 353 8.91 -6.18 -5.34
CA THR A 353 9.46 -5.22 -6.30
C THR A 353 9.93 -5.88 -7.60
N GLY A 354 10.33 -7.15 -7.55
CA GLY A 354 10.78 -7.91 -8.73
C GLY A 354 9.71 -8.77 -9.41
N ALA A 355 8.75 -9.30 -8.66
CA ALA A 355 7.73 -10.26 -9.12
C ALA A 355 6.44 -9.60 -9.60
N LEU A 356 6.14 -8.40 -9.11
CA LEU A 356 5.05 -7.62 -9.67
C LEU A 356 5.56 -7.04 -11.01
N PRO A 357 4.92 -7.36 -12.16
CA PRO A 357 5.08 -6.50 -13.32
C PRO A 357 4.72 -5.12 -12.82
N ALA A 358 5.66 -4.19 -12.94
CA ALA A 358 5.42 -2.85 -12.46
C ALA A 358 4.07 -2.39 -12.99
N VAL A 359 3.17 -1.99 -12.07
CA VAL A 359 1.79 -1.60 -12.35
C VAL A 359 1.80 -0.83 -13.68
N PRO A 360 0.97 -1.18 -14.68
CA PRO A 360 0.97 -0.44 -15.93
C PRO A 360 0.77 1.03 -15.56
N GLY A 361 1.84 1.83 -15.67
CA GLY A 361 1.71 3.26 -15.54
C GLY A 361 0.69 3.67 -16.59
N LYS A 362 -0.05 4.75 -16.35
CA LYS A 362 -0.89 5.30 -17.41
C LYS A 362 0.05 5.55 -18.60
N ARG A 363 -0.09 4.75 -19.67
CA ARG A 363 0.70 4.96 -20.88
C ARG A 363 0.19 6.24 -21.50
N LEU A 364 1.05 7.24 -21.50
CA LEU A 364 0.76 8.56 -22.01
C LEU A 364 1.75 8.86 -23.13
N LEU A 365 1.23 9.42 -24.22
CA LEU A 365 2.08 10.06 -25.21
C LEU A 365 2.46 11.44 -24.67
N VAL A 366 3.75 11.65 -24.40
CA VAL A 366 4.27 12.92 -23.85
C VAL A 366 5.46 13.40 -24.65
N SER A 367 5.72 14.70 -24.61
CA SER A 367 6.96 15.28 -25.13
C SER A 367 7.97 15.46 -24.00
N VAL A 368 9.13 14.84 -24.13
CA VAL A 368 10.23 14.90 -23.18
C VAL A 368 11.25 15.93 -23.66
N LEU A 369 11.65 16.82 -22.74
CA LEU A 369 12.73 17.79 -22.91
C LEU A 369 13.88 17.41 -21.99
N SER A 370 15.04 17.11 -22.56
CA SER A 370 16.30 16.97 -21.82
C SER A 370 17.13 18.22 -22.01
N VAL A 371 17.61 18.83 -20.93
CA VAL A 371 18.41 20.06 -20.94
C VAL A 371 19.71 19.83 -20.20
N GLU A 372 20.81 20.35 -20.75
CA GLU A 372 22.09 20.47 -20.06
C GLU A 372 22.60 21.91 -20.12
N ILE A 373 23.06 22.40 -18.97
CA ILE A 373 23.55 23.75 -18.75
C ILE A 373 25.07 23.69 -18.63
N GLY A 374 25.77 24.29 -19.59
CA GLY A 374 27.22 24.44 -19.58
C GLY A 374 27.65 25.79 -19.01
N GLY A 375 28.78 25.80 -18.30
CA GLY A 375 29.47 27.01 -17.86
C GLY A 375 30.99 26.88 -17.99
N PRO A 376 31.77 27.97 -17.83
CA PRO A 376 33.22 28.01 -18.10
C PRO A 376 34.13 27.15 -17.19
N SER A 377 33.59 26.24 -16.37
CA SER A 377 34.39 25.36 -15.52
C SER A 377 33.71 24.02 -15.32
N SER A 378 34.43 22.97 -15.67
CA SER A 378 34.03 21.55 -15.74
C SER A 378 33.81 20.87 -14.38
N GLY A 379 33.16 21.56 -13.42
CA GLY A 379 32.89 21.02 -12.08
C GLY A 379 31.71 21.62 -11.31
N ALA A 380 30.88 22.51 -11.90
CA ALA A 380 29.89 23.31 -11.16
C ALA A 380 28.42 23.11 -11.60
N GLY A 381 28.06 22.00 -12.23
CA GLY A 381 26.73 21.79 -12.82
C GLY A 381 25.57 21.88 -11.82
N THR A 382 25.76 21.43 -10.57
CA THR A 382 24.73 21.48 -9.52
C THR A 382 24.45 22.90 -9.04
N ASP A 383 25.50 23.71 -8.84
CA ASP A 383 25.41 25.09 -8.35
C ASP A 383 24.70 26.02 -9.35
N LEU A 384 24.88 25.80 -10.66
CA LEU A 384 24.22 26.60 -11.70
C LEU A 384 22.71 26.36 -11.80
N ILE A 385 22.25 25.12 -11.66
CA ILE A 385 20.81 24.80 -11.69
C ILE A 385 20.10 25.41 -10.48
N ASP A 386 20.74 25.36 -9.31
CA ASP A 386 20.14 25.88 -8.07
C ASP A 386 20.12 27.41 -8.09
N ARG A 387 21.16 28.05 -8.64
CA ARG A 387 21.22 29.51 -8.83
C ARG A 387 20.16 30.06 -9.77
N HIS A 388 19.82 29.32 -10.84
CA HIS A 388 18.81 29.72 -11.83
C HIS A 388 17.48 28.96 -11.67
N ALA A 389 17.25 28.33 -10.51
CA ALA A 389 16.10 27.46 -10.30
C ALA A 389 14.76 28.16 -10.51
N GLU A 390 14.60 29.41 -10.03
CA GLU A 390 13.37 30.18 -10.18
C GLU A 390 13.09 30.58 -11.64
N GLU A 391 14.14 30.91 -12.41
CA GLU A 391 13.99 31.26 -13.82
C GLU A 391 13.57 30.03 -14.64
N ILE A 392 14.24 28.90 -14.43
CA ILE A 392 13.90 27.63 -15.09
C ILE A 392 12.49 27.17 -14.69
N ARG A 393 12.12 27.32 -13.41
CA ARG A 393 10.80 26.97 -12.90
C ARG A 393 9.71 27.86 -13.51
N GLY A 394 9.98 29.15 -13.71
CA GLY A 394 9.08 30.09 -14.39
C GLY A 394 8.75 29.64 -15.81
N GLU A 395 9.77 29.30 -16.60
CA GLU A 395 9.58 28.84 -17.99
C GLU A 395 8.88 27.49 -18.08
N LEU A 396 9.19 26.57 -17.17
CA LEU A 396 8.49 25.28 -17.09
C LEU A 396 7.01 25.47 -16.74
N LEU A 397 6.69 26.30 -15.76
CA LEU A 397 5.30 26.60 -15.39
C LEU A 397 4.53 27.27 -16.53
N GLY A 398 5.14 28.26 -17.20
CA GLY A 398 4.53 28.98 -18.33
C GLY A 398 4.18 28.07 -19.51
N ALA A 399 4.96 27.01 -19.72
CA ALA A 399 4.74 26.01 -20.75
C ALA A 399 3.95 24.78 -20.27
N GLU A 400 3.40 24.80 -19.05
CA GLU A 400 2.75 23.66 -18.39
C GLU A 400 3.63 22.39 -18.37
N GLY A 401 4.94 22.57 -18.27
CA GLY A 401 5.94 21.51 -18.14
C GLY A 401 6.14 21.08 -16.70
N ARG A 402 6.30 19.77 -16.50
CA ARG A 402 6.65 19.19 -15.20
C ARG A 402 8.08 18.67 -15.23
N ARG A 403 8.95 19.20 -14.37
CA ARG A 403 10.30 18.65 -14.17
C ARG A 403 10.17 17.32 -13.46
N ILE A 404 10.75 16.26 -14.03
CA ILE A 404 10.63 14.89 -13.52
C ILE A 404 11.95 14.34 -12.99
N ARG A 405 13.09 14.86 -13.46
CA ARG A 405 14.40 14.38 -13.04
C ARG A 405 15.44 15.50 -13.10
N ARG A 406 16.37 15.51 -12.14
CA ARG A 406 17.58 16.34 -12.17
C ARG A 406 18.77 15.45 -12.55
N THR A 407 19.70 15.99 -13.33
CA THR A 407 20.99 15.37 -13.62
C THR A 407 22.12 16.25 -13.06
N ALA A 408 23.37 15.78 -13.07
CA ALA A 408 24.50 16.52 -12.51
C ALA A 408 24.72 17.91 -13.17
N SER A 409 24.39 18.04 -14.45
CA SER A 409 24.57 19.26 -15.26
C SER A 409 23.27 19.75 -15.91
N GLY A 410 22.12 19.18 -15.56
CA GLY A 410 20.87 19.50 -16.23
C GLY A 410 19.61 18.94 -15.59
N PHE A 411 18.56 18.81 -16.39
CA PHE A 411 17.28 18.23 -15.95
C PHE A 411 16.49 17.64 -17.12
N VAL A 412 15.47 16.86 -16.77
CA VAL A 412 14.48 16.32 -17.69
C VAL A 412 13.09 16.80 -17.28
N ALA A 413 12.31 17.26 -18.24
CA ALA A 413 10.94 17.70 -18.07
C ALA A 413 10.00 17.05 -19.10
N VAL A 414 8.73 16.95 -18.75
CA VAL A 414 7.68 16.38 -19.62
C VAL A 414 6.56 17.38 -19.86
N PHE A 415 5.97 17.29 -21.05
CA PHE A 415 4.93 18.18 -21.55
C PHE A 415 3.85 17.37 -22.26
N GLN A 416 2.60 17.84 -22.22
CA GLN A 416 1.47 17.24 -22.95
C GLN A 416 1.55 17.43 -24.47
N GLY A 417 2.46 18.27 -24.98
CA GLY A 417 2.61 18.50 -26.41
C GLY A 417 4.00 19.00 -26.84
N PRO A 418 4.48 18.62 -28.04
CA PRO A 418 5.83 18.95 -28.51
C PRO A 418 6.07 20.44 -28.72
N THR A 419 5.09 21.20 -29.19
CA THR A 419 5.21 22.66 -29.37
C THR A 419 5.60 23.36 -28.08
N ARG A 420 4.95 23.00 -26.96
CA ARG A 420 5.23 23.58 -25.63
C ARG A 420 6.62 23.22 -25.14
N SER A 421 7.04 21.97 -25.33
CA SER A 421 8.40 21.55 -24.94
C SER A 421 9.50 22.30 -25.70
N ILE A 422 9.30 22.55 -27.00
CA ILE A 422 10.25 23.31 -27.82
C ILE A 422 10.26 24.79 -27.43
N GLN A 423 9.09 25.39 -27.25
CA GLN A 423 8.99 26.79 -26.81
C GLN A 423 9.64 27.00 -25.44
N CYS A 424 9.43 26.07 -24.49
CA CYS A 424 10.10 26.09 -23.20
C CYS A 424 11.63 26.00 -23.36
N ALA A 425 12.13 25.10 -24.22
CA ALA A 425 13.57 24.99 -24.49
C ALA A 425 14.16 26.29 -25.08
N ILE A 426 13.44 26.93 -26.00
CA ILE A 426 13.84 28.22 -26.59
C ILE A 426 13.91 29.31 -25.51
N ALA A 427 12.90 29.40 -24.65
CA ALA A 427 12.81 30.40 -23.60
C ALA A 427 13.91 30.21 -22.54
N ILE A 428 14.14 28.98 -22.08
CA ILE A 428 15.23 28.65 -21.14
C ILE A 428 16.59 29.01 -21.74
N ARG A 429 16.84 28.67 -23.00
CA ARG A 429 18.08 29.04 -23.71
C ARG A 429 18.26 30.56 -23.76
N GLN A 430 17.23 31.30 -24.15
CA GLN A 430 17.30 32.76 -24.24
C GLN A 430 17.55 33.41 -22.88
N ARG A 431 16.88 32.92 -21.84
CA ARG A 431 17.00 33.42 -20.47
C ARG A 431 18.39 33.19 -19.90
N LEU A 432 18.89 31.95 -19.97
CA LEU A 432 20.20 31.60 -19.42
C LEU A 432 21.37 32.20 -20.22
N LYS A 433 21.18 32.46 -21.52
CA LYS A 433 22.17 33.18 -22.33
C LYS A 433 22.39 34.62 -21.85
N GLN A 434 21.38 35.29 -21.30
CA GLN A 434 21.54 36.63 -20.69
C GLN A 434 22.43 36.60 -19.45
N SER A 435 22.54 35.44 -18.80
CA SER A 435 23.42 35.19 -17.67
C SER A 435 24.79 34.62 -18.07
N GLY A 436 25.12 34.57 -19.37
CA GLY A 436 26.39 34.07 -19.88
C GLY A 436 26.54 32.55 -19.86
N LEU A 437 25.44 31.81 -19.73
CA LEU A 437 25.42 30.34 -19.74
C LEU A 437 24.97 29.83 -21.11
N ASP A 438 25.63 28.77 -21.59
CA ASP A 438 25.19 28.06 -22.78
C ASP A 438 24.36 26.85 -22.39
N VAL A 439 23.27 26.64 -23.13
CA VAL A 439 22.33 25.56 -22.90
C VAL A 439 22.23 24.73 -24.16
N ARG A 440 22.35 23.41 -24.02
CA ARG A 440 21.95 22.48 -25.09
C ARG A 440 20.71 21.71 -24.66
N SER A 441 19.86 21.37 -25.61
CA SER A 441 18.60 20.71 -25.32
C SER A 441 18.23 19.69 -26.40
N ALA A 442 17.45 18.70 -26.00
CA ALA A 442 16.87 17.72 -26.90
C ALA A 442 15.41 17.47 -26.59
N VAL A 443 14.61 17.28 -27.63
CA VAL A 443 13.16 17.02 -27.54
C VAL A 443 12.79 15.76 -28.31
N HIS A 444 12.02 14.89 -27.65
CA HIS A 444 11.42 13.72 -28.28
C HIS A 444 10.01 13.47 -27.77
N THR A 445 9.09 13.08 -28.65
CA THR A 445 7.73 12.69 -28.28
C THR A 445 7.56 11.20 -28.48
N GLY A 446 7.09 10.52 -27.45
CA GLY A 446 6.85 9.08 -27.47
C GLY A 446 6.08 8.63 -26.24
N GLU A 447 5.84 7.32 -26.13
CA GLU A 447 5.12 6.75 -25.01
C GLU A 447 6.00 6.74 -23.74
N CYS A 448 5.40 7.17 -22.63
CA CYS A 448 5.92 7.03 -21.28
C CYS A 448 4.88 6.39 -20.36
N GLU A 449 5.35 5.74 -19.31
CA GLU A 449 4.54 5.28 -18.18
C GLU A 449 4.59 6.32 -17.07
N GLU A 450 3.44 6.90 -16.69
CA GLU A 450 3.33 7.77 -15.52
C GLU A 450 3.09 6.92 -14.26
N ARG A 451 3.92 7.17 -13.22
CA ARG A 451 3.80 6.55 -11.89
C ARG A 451 3.85 7.62 -10.82
N GLY A 452 2.67 8.13 -10.44
CA GLY A 452 2.56 9.21 -9.48
C GLY A 452 3.32 10.45 -9.96
N ASP A 453 4.38 10.82 -9.22
CA ASP A 453 5.17 12.01 -9.54
C ASP A 453 6.37 11.74 -10.48
N ASP A 454 6.59 10.49 -10.94
CA ASP A 454 7.69 10.10 -11.85
C ASP A 454 7.21 9.56 -13.22
N PHE A 455 8.09 9.59 -14.21
CA PHE A 455 7.87 9.04 -15.55
C PHE A 455 9.05 8.16 -15.98
N THR A 456 8.73 7.05 -16.65
CA THR A 456 9.72 6.14 -17.24
C THR A 456 9.32 5.73 -18.66
N GLY A 457 10.27 5.30 -19.48
CA GLY A 457 9.99 4.79 -20.82
C GLY A 457 11.01 5.20 -21.88
N ILE A 458 10.87 4.58 -23.06
CA ILE A 458 11.77 4.78 -24.21
C ILE A 458 11.91 6.24 -24.60
N ALA A 459 10.86 7.05 -24.46
CA ALA A 459 10.92 8.45 -24.87
C ALA A 459 11.90 9.29 -24.02
N ILE A 460 12.06 8.96 -22.73
CA ILE A 460 13.01 9.64 -21.83
C ILE A 460 14.45 9.26 -22.17
N GLU A 461 14.67 7.98 -22.46
CA GLU A 461 15.99 7.49 -22.88
C GLU A 461 16.40 8.08 -24.23
N LEU A 462 15.48 8.10 -25.20
CA LEU A 462 15.69 8.72 -26.50
C LEU A 462 16.03 10.21 -26.37
N SER A 463 15.24 10.99 -25.63
CA SER A 463 15.51 12.42 -25.41
C SER A 463 16.90 12.65 -24.78
N SER A 464 17.29 11.83 -23.81
CA SER A 464 18.59 11.95 -23.15
C SER A 464 19.76 11.60 -24.08
N ARG A 465 19.59 10.62 -24.99
CA ARG A 465 20.62 10.26 -25.98
C ARG A 465 20.71 11.28 -27.12
N LEU A 466 19.57 11.84 -27.52
CA LEU A 466 19.51 12.95 -28.47
C LEU A 466 20.30 14.17 -27.98
N LEU A 467 20.30 14.43 -26.67
CA LEU A 467 21.05 15.53 -26.06
C LEU A 467 22.56 15.44 -26.33
N GLY A 468 23.11 14.22 -26.44
CA GLY A 468 24.51 13.99 -26.78
C GLY A 468 24.91 14.50 -28.18
N HIS A 469 23.93 14.69 -29.06
CA HIS A 469 24.12 15.21 -30.42
C HIS A 469 23.94 16.73 -30.53
N ALA A 470 23.45 17.38 -29.46
CA ALA A 470 23.26 18.83 -29.42
C ALA A 470 24.58 19.55 -29.06
N ARG A 471 24.89 20.59 -29.84
CA ARG A 471 25.99 21.54 -29.52
C ARG A 471 25.54 22.57 -28.48
N PRO A 472 26.46 23.24 -27.76
CA PRO A 472 26.10 24.38 -26.91
C PRO A 472 25.25 25.41 -27.69
N GLY A 473 24.12 25.82 -27.12
CA GLY A 473 23.14 26.73 -27.75
C GLY A 473 22.12 26.06 -28.68
N GLU A 474 22.28 24.77 -28.97
CA GLU A 474 21.44 24.02 -29.91
C GLU A 474 20.26 23.31 -29.23
N ILE A 475 19.14 23.23 -29.95
CA ILE A 475 17.98 22.43 -29.57
C ILE A 475 17.79 21.39 -30.68
N ILE A 476 17.99 20.11 -30.36
CA ILE A 476 17.79 18.99 -31.29
C ILE A 476 16.41 18.38 -31.07
N ALA A 477 15.72 18.01 -32.13
CA ALA A 477 14.45 17.32 -32.11
C ALA A 477 14.49 16.07 -32.99
N SER A 478 13.78 15.03 -32.57
CA SER A 478 13.54 13.85 -33.43
C SER A 478 12.57 14.17 -34.58
N ARG A 479 12.58 13.36 -35.65
CA ARG A 479 11.58 13.41 -36.73
C ARG A 479 10.14 13.44 -36.21
N THR A 480 9.81 12.59 -35.23
CA THR A 480 8.47 12.54 -34.62
C THR A 480 8.02 13.91 -34.11
N VAL A 481 8.93 14.65 -33.45
CA VAL A 481 8.63 15.99 -32.94
C VAL A 481 8.40 16.97 -34.08
N ARG A 482 9.26 16.96 -35.12
CA ARG A 482 9.12 17.81 -36.31
C ARG A 482 7.77 17.58 -37.01
N ASP A 483 7.36 16.33 -37.15
CA ASP A 483 6.11 15.95 -37.82
C ASP A 483 4.87 16.32 -36.99
N LEU A 484 4.96 16.28 -35.66
CA LEU A 484 3.83 16.62 -34.77
C LEU A 484 3.61 18.13 -34.58
N VAL A 485 4.55 18.99 -34.99
CA VAL A 485 4.43 20.45 -34.84
C VAL A 485 4.25 21.20 -36.16
N VAL A 486 3.91 20.49 -37.24
CA VAL A 486 3.59 21.14 -38.53
C VAL A 486 2.48 22.18 -38.33
N GLY A 487 2.71 23.41 -38.80
CA GLY A 487 1.81 24.54 -38.62
C GLY A 487 2.04 25.38 -37.36
N SER A 488 3.00 25.03 -36.50
CA SER A 488 3.31 25.81 -35.28
C SER A 488 4.26 27.01 -35.51
N GLY A 489 4.70 27.24 -36.76
CA GLY A 489 5.68 28.28 -37.11
C GLY A 489 7.12 27.99 -36.66
N LEU A 490 7.41 26.79 -36.15
CA LEU A 490 8.77 26.36 -35.78
C LEU A 490 9.54 25.92 -37.03
N MET A 491 10.81 26.34 -37.13
CA MET A 491 11.69 26.00 -38.24
C MET A 491 12.63 24.86 -37.86
N PHE A 492 12.84 23.93 -38.78
CA PHE A 492 13.69 22.75 -38.56
C PHE A 492 14.71 22.60 -39.70
N GLU A 493 15.97 22.38 -39.34
CA GLU A 493 17.05 22.06 -40.26
C GLU A 493 17.48 20.59 -40.07
N GLU A 494 17.52 19.83 -41.15
CA GLU A 494 17.91 18.42 -41.10
C GLU A 494 19.40 18.25 -40.77
N ARG A 495 19.72 17.38 -39.80
CA ARG A 495 21.10 17.08 -39.37
C ARG A 495 21.58 15.69 -39.81
N GLY A 496 20.67 14.85 -40.32
CA GLY A 496 20.93 13.48 -40.79
C GLY A 496 20.39 12.39 -39.87
N ASP A 497 20.69 11.14 -40.21
CA ASP A 497 20.30 9.95 -39.46
C ASP A 497 21.39 9.55 -38.47
N THR A 498 21.00 9.15 -37.26
CA THR A 498 21.93 8.62 -36.25
C THR A 498 21.46 7.25 -35.75
N GLU A 499 22.40 6.32 -35.51
CA GLU A 499 22.11 5.09 -34.79
C GLU A 499 22.34 5.31 -33.29
N LEU A 500 21.33 5.00 -32.48
CA LEU A 500 21.43 5.12 -31.03
C LEU A 500 21.70 3.73 -30.43
N ALA A 501 22.89 3.54 -29.86
CA ALA A 501 23.37 2.24 -29.37
C ALA A 501 22.36 1.46 -28.50
N GLY A 502 21.87 0.30 -28.97
CA GLY A 502 20.91 -0.52 -28.21
C GLY A 502 19.43 -0.21 -28.45
N LEU A 503 19.10 0.59 -29.47
CA LEU A 503 17.74 0.72 -30.00
C LEU A 503 17.70 0.24 -31.46
N PRO A 504 16.64 -0.47 -31.90
CA PRO A 504 16.51 -0.88 -33.29
C PRO A 504 16.14 0.31 -34.19
N GLY A 505 16.96 0.55 -35.22
CA GLY A 505 16.70 1.53 -36.29
C GLY A 505 17.52 2.83 -36.21
N SER A 506 17.54 3.57 -37.31
CA SER A 506 18.11 4.92 -37.39
C SER A 506 17.08 5.97 -37.00
N LEU A 507 17.51 7.02 -36.30
CA LEU A 507 16.66 8.15 -35.91
C LEU A 507 17.13 9.42 -36.63
N GLN A 508 16.25 10.05 -37.40
CA GLN A 508 16.56 11.31 -38.07
C GLN A 508 16.46 12.49 -37.11
N LEU A 509 17.48 13.35 -37.17
CA LEU A 509 17.67 14.50 -36.28
C LEU A 509 17.40 15.82 -37.00
N PHE A 510 16.81 16.76 -36.25
CA PHE A 510 16.58 18.11 -36.71
C PHE A 510 17.11 19.12 -35.68
N SER A 511 17.76 20.17 -36.15
CA SER A 511 18.03 21.36 -35.33
C SER A 511 16.83 22.29 -35.39
N VAL A 512 16.42 22.84 -34.24
CA VAL A 512 15.32 23.80 -34.15
C VAL A 512 15.87 25.23 -34.28
N GLY A 513 15.45 25.92 -35.34
CA GLY A 513 15.71 27.34 -35.57
C GLY A 513 14.76 28.24 -34.77
N GLY A 514 15.20 29.45 -34.43
CA GLY A 514 14.29 30.48 -33.91
C GLY A 514 13.33 30.97 -35.00
N PRO A 515 12.17 31.55 -34.65
CA PRO A 515 11.36 32.26 -35.63
C PRO A 515 12.20 33.40 -36.23
N ALA A 516 12.06 33.61 -37.54
CA ALA A 516 12.63 34.75 -38.24
C ALA A 516 12.07 36.07 -37.70
#